data_AF-A0A507FVB9-F1
#
_entry.id   AF-A0A507FVB9-F1
#
_cell.length_a   1.000
_cell.length_b   1.000
_cell.length_c   1.000
_cell.angle_alpha   90.00
_cell.angle_beta   90.00
_cell.angle_gamma   90.00
#
_symmetry.space_group_name_H-M   'P 1'
#
loop_
_entity.id
_entity.type
_entity.pdbx_description
1 polymer ?
#
loop_
_entity_poly.entity_id
_entity_poly.type
_entity_poly.pdbx_seq_one_letter_code
_entity_poly.pdbx_strand_id
1 'polypeptide(L)'
;MLLSGPVQQQPWVNPRPWALSEGAPFVDKSWKIALLKQYKTTPIPITFTSLNNKRLQYQTTNKKMISQEDTEIIVKTLCAKVRANYISPEDAEAIASGIEAKLDAGAYAALTGPALAEALGTDLKAVNGDKHMGVEFDDEHPFPEEAPTVVQKYDDDGDVVDEEGNKVEEEEEPESGFLRMFKELSTLSGDGIAGVDILTGNVGYIKLTFFGPEAQAQKALQHAMTLVKNTAALIIDVRDNTGGDSSTELISYFSAESVPIKHIYWRPTNRLQKFKTCAEVLGPRYNDNKPESKQRPVYVLIGPETFSSAEAFVFFMRELGLAKTVGQNTSGGGHPCNFYRLGHDSFQASISIGRTMSPVTGKGWESVGVPADIECSAEEAKAKAHLLCMKQVQADILEKGDSISQAQRILLNRIEKTLSALEANASAKPEEPAAVAEEVPMMYETRLPGIHRLRNADGTIVNVKRVERTFLGIKFVTEKVLH
;
A
#
# COMPACT_ATOMS: atom_id res chain seq x y z
N MET A 1 70.45 17.70 -23.47
CA MET A 1 69.46 18.25 -22.51
C MET A 1 68.09 17.82 -23.02
N LEU A 2 67.69 16.63 -22.60
CA LEU A 2 66.65 16.33 -21.58
C LEU A 2 65.28 16.22 -22.28
N LEU A 3 64.93 15.05 -22.83
CA LEU A 3 64.36 13.85 -22.18
C LEU A 3 62.98 14.17 -21.57
N SER A 4 61.88 13.44 -21.77
CA SER A 4 61.51 12.19 -22.48
C SER A 4 59.99 12.05 -22.19
N GLY A 5 59.09 11.82 -23.14
CA GLY A 5 58.93 10.56 -23.87
C GLY A 5 57.76 9.74 -23.25
N PRO A 6 56.66 9.46 -23.96
CA PRO A 6 55.40 8.92 -23.41
C PRO A 6 55.22 7.41 -23.71
N VAL A 7 53.99 6.88 -23.51
CA VAL A 7 53.30 5.86 -24.36
C VAL A 7 52.94 4.48 -23.73
N GLN A 8 51.61 4.26 -23.66
CA GLN A 8 50.75 3.10 -24.01
C GLN A 8 50.65 1.77 -23.22
N GLN A 9 49.35 1.43 -23.07
CA GLN A 9 48.61 0.18 -23.38
C GLN A 9 48.66 -1.06 -22.45
N GLN A 10 47.44 -1.43 -22.03
CA GLN A 10 46.79 -2.72 -21.66
C GLN A 10 47.33 -3.99 -22.38
N PRO A 11 46.91 -5.27 -22.08
CA PRO A 11 45.82 -5.79 -21.19
C PRO A 11 46.13 -7.15 -20.45
N TRP A 12 45.10 -7.75 -19.80
CA TRP A 12 44.80 -9.21 -19.62
C TRP A 12 45.35 -10.06 -18.43
N VAL A 13 44.39 -10.77 -17.79
CA VAL A 13 44.36 -12.16 -17.20
C VAL A 13 44.90 -12.47 -15.79
N ASN A 14 43.96 -13.06 -15.01
CA ASN A 14 43.97 -13.77 -13.72
C ASN A 14 45.05 -14.88 -13.59
N PRO A 15 45.54 -15.25 -12.38
CA PRO A 15 44.99 -16.47 -11.76
C PRO A 15 45.10 -16.59 -10.20
N ARG A 16 44.12 -17.25 -9.54
CA ARG A 16 44.38 -18.15 -8.38
C ARG A 16 45.03 -19.44 -8.92
N PRO A 17 45.68 -20.39 -8.18
CA PRO A 17 45.60 -20.71 -6.73
C PRO A 17 46.92 -21.26 -6.10
N TRP A 18 46.97 -21.54 -4.79
CA TRP A 18 47.59 -22.77 -4.23
C TRP A 18 47.34 -22.94 -2.73
N ALA A 19 47.22 -24.21 -2.35
CA ALA A 19 46.90 -24.77 -1.04
C ALA A 19 48.16 -25.37 -0.37
N LEU A 20 47.94 -26.02 0.79
CA LEU A 20 48.81 -26.91 1.61
C LEU A 20 49.37 -26.23 2.87
N SER A 21 49.37 -26.81 4.09
CA SER A 21 49.09 -28.18 4.55
C SER A 21 48.95 -28.25 6.08
N GLU A 22 48.04 -29.14 6.54
CA GLU A 22 48.07 -30.10 7.66
C GLU A 22 48.83 -29.85 8.98
N GLY A 23 48.15 -30.10 10.13
CA GLY A 23 48.83 -30.52 11.36
C GLY A 23 48.15 -30.34 12.74
N ALA A 24 47.03 -31.05 13.02
CA ALA A 24 46.55 -31.56 14.34
C ALA A 24 46.00 -30.57 15.44
N PRO A 25 45.35 -31.04 16.54
CA PRO A 25 43.93 -31.48 16.63
C PRO A 25 43.08 -30.76 17.74
N PHE A 26 41.73 -30.92 17.67
CA PHE A 26 40.64 -30.84 18.69
C PHE A 26 40.98 -30.25 20.10
N VAL A 27 40.28 -29.27 20.73
CA VAL A 27 38.86 -29.04 21.12
C VAL A 27 38.80 -27.54 21.57
N ASP A 28 37.78 -26.69 21.35
CA ASP A 28 36.63 -26.46 22.26
C ASP A 28 35.76 -25.27 21.80
N LYS A 29 34.45 -25.35 22.09
CA LYS A 29 33.41 -24.36 21.80
C LYS A 29 33.37 -23.26 22.86
N SER A 30 33.97 -22.09 22.59
CA SER A 30 33.73 -20.89 23.42
C SER A 30 34.08 -19.58 22.70
N TRP A 31 33.17 -19.10 21.84
CA TRP A 31 33.20 -17.70 21.34
C TRP A 31 31.81 -17.04 21.27
N LYS A 32 30.82 -17.60 21.97
CA LYS A 32 29.61 -16.88 22.39
C LYS A 32 29.68 -16.70 23.91
N ILE A 33 30.28 -15.60 24.36
CA ILE A 33 30.07 -14.87 25.63
C ILE A 33 31.25 -13.88 25.72
N ALA A 34 31.15 -12.73 25.04
CA ALA A 34 32.09 -11.62 25.23
C ALA A 34 31.44 -10.24 25.05
N LEU A 35 30.11 -10.14 25.10
CA LEU A 35 29.38 -8.86 24.98
C LEU A 35 28.28 -8.65 26.04
N LEU A 36 28.19 -9.51 27.08
CA LEU A 36 27.13 -9.44 28.10
C LEU A 36 27.63 -9.32 29.55
N LYS A 37 28.83 -8.79 29.80
CA LYS A 37 29.37 -8.67 31.18
C LYS A 37 29.91 -7.30 31.58
N GLN A 38 29.38 -6.21 31.03
CA GLN A 38 29.75 -4.89 31.53
C GLN A 38 28.63 -3.85 31.51
N TYR A 39 27.47 -4.16 32.13
CA TYR A 39 26.60 -3.13 32.71
C TYR A 39 26.02 -3.65 34.03
N LYS A 40 26.74 -3.40 35.13
CA LYS A 40 26.16 -3.45 36.47
C LYS A 40 25.26 -2.21 36.61
N THR A 41 24.00 -2.46 36.95
CA THR A 41 22.94 -1.49 37.17
C THR A 41 23.20 -0.63 38.41
N THR A 42 23.43 0.66 38.21
CA THR A 42 23.17 1.69 39.23
C THR A 42 21.88 2.40 38.79
N PRO A 43 20.79 2.37 39.57
CA PRO A 43 19.55 3.03 39.18
C PRO A 43 19.73 4.55 39.35
N ILE A 44 19.85 5.26 38.23
CA ILE A 44 19.65 6.72 38.20
C ILE A 44 18.13 6.94 38.23
N PRO A 45 17.58 7.70 39.19
CA PRO A 45 16.17 8.04 39.16
C PRO A 45 15.93 9.02 38.00
N ILE A 46 15.52 8.49 36.86
CA ILE A 46 14.98 9.30 35.77
C ILE A 46 13.54 9.61 36.19
N THR A 47 13.31 10.82 36.66
CA THR A 47 11.98 11.39 36.78
C THR A 47 11.34 11.38 35.39
N PHE A 48 10.37 10.49 35.18
CA PHE A 48 9.49 10.52 34.02
C PHE A 48 8.60 11.76 34.11
N THR A 49 9.10 12.90 33.63
CA THR A 49 8.23 13.98 33.22
C THR A 49 7.50 13.51 31.97
N SER A 50 6.21 13.23 32.13
CA SER A 50 5.25 12.79 31.12
C SER A 50 5.51 13.36 29.73
N LEU A 51 6.04 12.52 28.83
CA LEU A 51 6.03 12.73 27.37
C LEU A 51 4.67 12.38 26.75
N ASN A 52 3.67 12.02 27.56
CA ASN A 52 2.29 11.75 27.12
C ASN A 52 1.48 13.01 26.79
N ASN A 53 2.03 14.22 27.00
CA ASN A 53 1.35 15.47 26.62
C ASN A 53 1.48 15.84 25.14
N LYS A 54 2.44 15.28 24.37
CA LYS A 54 2.57 15.65 22.94
C LYS A 54 1.54 15.00 22.01
N ARG A 55 1.00 13.83 22.39
CA ARG A 55 0.00 13.11 21.57
C ARG A 55 -1.43 13.62 21.79
N LEU A 56 -1.70 14.20 22.96
CA LEU A 56 -2.90 15.02 23.20
C LEU A 56 -2.77 16.42 22.56
N GLN A 57 -1.55 16.92 22.36
CA GLN A 57 -1.29 18.20 21.67
C GLN A 57 -1.62 18.17 20.17
N TYR A 58 -1.42 17.06 19.46
CA TYR A 58 -1.80 16.95 18.03
C TYR A 58 -3.32 17.05 17.77
N GLN A 59 -4.15 16.89 18.81
CA GLN A 59 -5.60 17.16 18.75
C GLN A 59 -6.00 18.45 19.47
N THR A 60 -5.05 19.22 20.01
CA THR A 60 -5.33 20.48 20.73
C THR A 60 -4.63 21.71 20.18
N THR A 61 -3.91 21.62 19.06
CA THR A 61 -3.49 22.80 18.31
C THR A 61 -4.65 23.31 17.45
N ASN A 62 -5.16 24.48 17.80
CA ASN A 62 -6.19 25.31 17.18
C ASN A 62 -7.59 24.72 16.91
N LYS A 63 -8.45 24.80 17.95
CA LYS A 63 -9.91 24.85 17.78
C LYS A 63 -10.36 26.24 17.29
N LYS A 64 -9.84 26.72 16.17
CA LYS A 64 -10.32 27.97 15.57
C LYS A 64 -11.75 27.72 15.08
N MET A 65 -12.68 28.49 15.63
CA MET A 65 -14.04 28.54 15.12
C MET A 65 -13.99 29.15 13.73
N ILE A 66 -14.65 28.51 12.77
CA ILE A 66 -14.80 29.09 11.44
C ILE A 66 -15.91 30.12 11.51
N SER A 67 -15.68 31.31 10.93
CA SER A 67 -16.70 32.35 10.92
C SER A 67 -17.90 31.88 10.09
N GLN A 68 -19.07 32.49 10.31
CA GLN A 68 -20.24 32.16 9.50
C GLN A 68 -20.01 32.51 8.02
N GLU A 69 -19.33 33.62 7.74
CA GLU A 69 -18.96 34.04 6.39
C GLU A 69 -18.02 33.04 5.71
N ASP A 70 -16.95 32.62 6.39
CA ASP A 70 -16.03 31.60 5.87
C ASP A 70 -16.73 30.27 5.65
N THR A 71 -17.62 29.87 6.56
CA THR A 71 -18.41 28.64 6.43
C THR A 71 -19.26 28.68 5.17
N GLU A 72 -19.96 29.79 4.90
CA GLU A 72 -20.74 29.94 3.67
C GLU A 72 -19.86 29.89 2.41
N ILE A 73 -18.69 30.53 2.42
CA ILE A 73 -17.74 30.49 1.30
C ILE A 73 -17.28 29.05 1.03
N ILE A 74 -16.87 28.33 2.07
CA ILE A 74 -16.39 26.95 1.97
C ILE A 74 -17.47 26.06 1.39
N VAL A 75 -18.69 26.12 1.94
CA VAL A 75 -19.79 25.26 1.50
C VAL A 75 -20.24 25.57 0.08
N LYS A 76 -20.42 26.85 -0.27
CA LYS A 76 -20.82 27.24 -1.63
C LYS A 76 -19.76 26.87 -2.66
N THR A 77 -18.48 27.03 -2.32
CA THR A 77 -17.37 26.62 -3.20
C THR A 77 -17.34 25.11 -3.38
N LEU A 78 -17.50 24.33 -2.30
CA LEU A 78 -17.58 22.88 -2.38
C LEU A 78 -18.70 22.43 -3.32
N CYS A 79 -19.92 22.96 -3.14
CA CYS A 79 -21.08 22.59 -3.95
C CYS A 79 -20.87 22.92 -5.44
N ALA A 80 -20.29 24.09 -5.74
CA ALA A 80 -19.93 24.46 -7.11
C ALA A 80 -18.89 23.51 -7.72
N LYS A 81 -17.84 23.15 -6.97
CA LYS A 81 -16.80 22.23 -7.44
C LYS A 81 -17.33 20.80 -7.65
N VAL A 82 -18.23 20.32 -6.77
CA VAL A 82 -18.89 19.02 -6.92
C VAL A 82 -19.72 18.98 -8.20
N ARG A 83 -20.60 19.97 -8.44
CA ARG A 83 -21.43 20.04 -9.66
C ARG A 83 -20.59 20.07 -10.94
N ALA A 84 -19.47 20.78 -10.91
CA ALA A 84 -18.61 20.94 -12.08
C ALA A 84 -17.80 19.68 -12.41
N ASN A 85 -17.33 18.96 -11.39
CA ASN A 85 -16.27 17.96 -11.57
C ASN A 85 -16.68 16.52 -11.23
N TYR A 86 -17.70 16.32 -10.38
CA TYR A 86 -18.06 15.00 -9.91
C TYR A 86 -18.58 14.10 -11.04
N ILE A 87 -18.10 12.86 -11.05
CA ILE A 87 -18.24 11.91 -12.16
C ILE A 87 -19.69 11.68 -12.64
N SER A 88 -20.66 11.75 -11.73
CA SER A 88 -22.09 11.58 -12.01
C SER A 88 -22.83 12.92 -11.85
N PRO A 89 -23.28 13.59 -12.93
CA PRO A 89 -23.95 14.89 -12.82
C PRO A 89 -25.23 14.87 -11.97
N GLU A 90 -25.99 13.77 -12.02
CA GLU A 90 -27.21 13.60 -11.23
C GLU A 90 -26.89 13.51 -9.74
N ASP A 91 -25.94 12.64 -9.36
CA ASP A 91 -25.51 12.52 -7.97
C ASP A 91 -24.83 13.81 -7.48
N ALA A 92 -24.08 14.50 -8.35
CA ALA A 92 -23.43 15.77 -8.03
C ALA A 92 -24.46 16.82 -7.61
N GLU A 93 -25.57 16.92 -8.35
CA GLU A 93 -26.64 17.85 -8.03
C GLU A 93 -27.35 17.44 -6.73
N ALA A 94 -27.62 16.15 -6.53
CA ALA A 94 -28.26 15.65 -5.31
C ALA A 94 -27.39 15.92 -4.06
N ILE A 95 -26.08 15.67 -4.14
CA ILE A 95 -25.11 15.93 -3.07
C ILE A 95 -25.06 17.43 -2.76
N ALA A 96 -24.84 18.27 -3.78
CA ALA A 96 -24.68 19.71 -3.61
C ALA A 96 -25.96 20.36 -3.04
N SER A 97 -27.13 20.03 -3.59
CA SER A 97 -28.42 20.49 -3.07
C SER A 97 -28.65 20.06 -1.62
N GLY A 98 -28.27 18.83 -1.26
CA GLY A 98 -28.39 18.33 0.11
C GLY A 98 -27.51 19.06 1.12
N ILE A 99 -26.28 19.41 0.73
CA ILE A 99 -25.35 20.19 1.55
C ILE A 99 -25.83 21.65 1.70
N GLU A 100 -26.29 22.28 0.62
CA GLU A 100 -26.85 23.65 0.65
C GLU A 100 -28.08 23.74 1.56
N ALA A 101 -28.99 22.76 1.50
CA ALA A 101 -30.14 22.72 2.40
C ALA A 101 -29.74 22.61 3.88
N LYS A 102 -28.65 21.89 4.19
CA LYS A 102 -28.09 21.81 5.55
C LYS A 102 -27.45 23.12 5.99
N LEU A 103 -26.77 23.81 5.07
CA LEU A 103 -26.25 25.15 5.33
C LEU A 103 -27.38 26.12 5.68
N ASP A 104 -28.46 26.14 4.88
CA ASP A 104 -29.63 27.00 5.11
C ASP A 104 -30.35 26.69 6.43
N ALA A 105 -30.33 25.42 6.85
CA ALA A 105 -30.84 24.98 8.15
C ALA A 105 -29.89 25.30 9.34
N GLY A 106 -28.72 25.89 9.08
CA GLY A 106 -27.72 26.25 10.09
C GLY A 106 -26.92 25.08 10.64
N ALA A 107 -26.91 23.92 9.97
CA ALA A 107 -26.28 22.69 10.46
C ALA A 107 -24.75 22.80 10.64
N TYR A 108 -24.13 23.74 9.92
CA TYR A 108 -22.68 23.98 9.97
C TYR A 108 -22.28 25.19 10.83
N ALA A 109 -23.24 25.84 11.49
CA ALA A 109 -22.95 27.03 12.29
C ALA A 109 -22.05 26.70 13.48
N ALA A 110 -21.07 27.57 13.75
CA ALA A 110 -20.19 27.48 14.91
C ALA A 110 -19.42 26.14 15.03
N LEU A 111 -19.06 25.52 13.90
CA LEU A 111 -18.13 24.40 13.89
C LEU A 111 -16.68 24.88 13.91
N THR A 112 -15.82 24.09 14.54
CA THR A 112 -14.36 24.25 14.39
C THR A 112 -13.93 23.74 13.01
N GLY A 113 -12.76 24.15 12.54
CA GLY A 113 -12.23 23.71 11.25
C GLY A 113 -12.31 22.20 11.01
N PRO A 114 -11.76 21.36 11.92
CA PRO A 114 -11.84 19.91 11.81
C PRO A 114 -13.28 19.36 11.86
N ALA A 115 -14.16 19.96 12.66
CA ALA A 115 -15.55 19.51 12.77
C ALA A 115 -16.36 19.84 11.51
N LEU A 116 -16.09 20.99 10.87
CA LEU A 116 -16.67 21.36 9.59
C LEU A 116 -16.22 20.39 8.48
N ALA A 117 -14.92 20.08 8.41
CA ALA A 117 -14.39 19.12 7.44
C ALA A 117 -15.01 17.72 7.60
N GLU A 118 -15.14 17.22 8.84
CA GLU A 118 -15.77 15.92 9.13
C GLU A 118 -17.27 15.91 8.75
N ALA A 119 -18.00 16.98 9.06
CA ALA A 119 -19.41 17.13 8.70
C ALA A 119 -19.61 17.14 7.17
N LEU A 120 -18.87 18.00 6.47
CA LEU A 120 -18.94 18.09 5.00
C LEU A 120 -18.49 16.78 4.33
N GLY A 121 -17.42 16.15 4.83
CA GLY A 121 -16.97 14.86 4.32
C GLY A 121 -17.99 13.73 4.50
N THR A 122 -18.77 13.76 5.59
CA THR A 122 -19.90 12.84 5.79
C THR A 122 -21.02 13.11 4.78
N ASP A 123 -21.33 14.38 4.56
CA ASP A 123 -22.44 14.79 3.70
C ASP A 123 -22.15 14.57 2.21
N LEU A 124 -20.90 14.69 1.78
CA LEU A 124 -20.46 14.32 0.42
C LEU A 124 -20.73 12.85 0.09
N LYS A 125 -20.71 11.97 1.10
CA LYS A 125 -20.89 10.51 0.94
C LYS A 125 -22.33 10.07 1.08
N ALA A 126 -23.24 10.96 1.46
CA ALA A 126 -24.59 10.59 1.87
C ALA A 126 -25.45 10.00 0.75
N VAL A 127 -25.18 10.37 -0.52
CA VAL A 127 -25.98 9.95 -1.68
C VAL A 127 -25.54 8.59 -2.20
N ASN A 128 -24.24 8.38 -2.38
CA ASN A 128 -23.70 7.21 -3.10
C ASN A 128 -22.62 6.44 -2.34
N GLY A 129 -22.19 6.91 -1.17
CA GLY A 129 -21.15 6.26 -0.37
C GLY A 129 -19.75 6.28 -0.99
N ASP A 130 -19.50 7.14 -1.99
CA ASP A 130 -18.21 7.25 -2.68
C ASP A 130 -17.08 7.53 -1.67
N LYS A 131 -16.21 6.55 -1.49
CA LYS A 131 -15.21 6.58 -0.42
C LYS A 131 -14.07 7.54 -0.71
N HIS A 132 -13.86 7.93 -1.97
CA HIS A 132 -12.84 8.89 -2.36
C HIS A 132 -13.22 10.34 -2.08
N MET A 133 -14.50 10.62 -1.86
CA MET A 133 -14.98 11.96 -1.52
C MET A 133 -14.57 12.34 -0.09
N GLY A 134 -14.19 13.59 0.16
CA GLY A 134 -13.85 14.03 1.51
C GLY A 134 -13.48 15.50 1.57
N VAL A 135 -13.43 16.05 2.78
CA VAL A 135 -12.92 17.41 3.04
C VAL A 135 -11.78 17.31 4.06
N GLU A 136 -10.70 18.01 3.77
CA GLU A 136 -9.51 18.08 4.61
C GLU A 136 -9.36 19.49 5.17
N PHE A 137 -8.77 19.55 6.37
CA PHE A 137 -8.48 20.79 7.07
C PHE A 137 -7.04 20.77 7.58
N ASP A 138 -6.27 21.81 7.26
CA ASP A 138 -4.92 22.06 7.79
C ASP A 138 -4.70 23.58 7.92
N ASP A 139 -4.56 24.08 9.15
CA ASP A 139 -4.31 25.50 9.43
C ASP A 139 -2.82 25.82 9.58
N GLU A 140 -1.95 24.81 9.70
CA GLU A 140 -0.50 24.99 9.79
C GLU A 140 0.14 25.02 8.40
N HIS A 141 -0.43 24.29 7.44
CA HIS A 141 0.05 24.18 6.07
C HIS A 141 -1.09 24.49 5.09
N PRO A 142 -1.34 25.77 4.77
CA PRO A 142 -2.40 26.15 3.84
C PRO A 142 -2.26 25.44 2.50
N PHE A 143 -3.40 24.97 1.97
CA PHE A 143 -3.44 24.28 0.69
C PHE A 143 -3.15 25.27 -0.45
N PRO A 144 -2.30 24.89 -1.42
CA PRO A 144 -1.97 25.74 -2.54
C PRO A 144 -3.21 26.05 -3.39
N GLU A 145 -3.18 27.18 -4.10
CA GLU A 145 -4.15 27.40 -5.18
C GLU A 145 -4.01 26.31 -6.24
N GLU A 146 -5.15 25.89 -6.78
CA GLU A 146 -5.16 25.06 -7.99
C GLU A 146 -4.40 25.82 -9.07
N ALA A 147 -3.45 25.14 -9.73
CA ALA A 147 -2.87 25.68 -10.95
C ALA A 147 -4.02 26.02 -11.92
N PRO A 148 -3.95 27.13 -12.66
CA PRO A 148 -4.97 27.44 -13.66
C PRO A 148 -5.11 26.22 -14.57
N THR A 149 -6.35 25.75 -14.76
CA THR A 149 -6.60 24.63 -15.67
C THR A 149 -6.19 25.06 -17.07
N VAL A 150 -4.97 24.72 -17.48
CA VAL A 150 -4.57 24.85 -18.88
C VAL A 150 -5.46 23.86 -19.62
N VAL A 151 -6.25 24.36 -20.56
CA VAL A 151 -7.05 23.50 -21.44
C VAL A 151 -6.06 22.74 -22.31
N GLN A 152 -5.61 21.59 -21.82
CA GLN A 152 -4.75 20.68 -22.56
C GLN A 152 -5.62 19.94 -23.57
N LYS A 153 -5.24 19.99 -24.85
CA LYS A 153 -5.77 19.06 -25.84
C LYS A 153 -5.09 17.72 -25.64
N TYR A 154 -5.82 16.63 -25.86
CA TYR A 154 -5.27 15.30 -25.79
C TYR A 154 -5.53 14.56 -27.10
N ASP A 155 -4.61 13.70 -27.52
CA ASP A 155 -4.85 12.77 -28.61
C ASP A 155 -5.66 11.52 -28.17
N ASP A 156 -5.85 10.58 -29.11
CA ASP A 156 -6.58 9.32 -28.89
C ASP A 156 -5.88 8.36 -27.90
N ASP A 157 -4.57 8.54 -27.70
CA ASP A 157 -3.76 7.80 -26.73
C ASP A 157 -3.73 8.49 -25.36
N GLY A 158 -4.23 9.74 -25.28
CA GLY A 158 -4.37 10.52 -24.07
C GLY A 158 -3.14 11.36 -23.71
N ASP A 159 -2.21 11.53 -24.65
CA ASP A 159 -1.05 12.39 -24.55
C ASP A 159 -1.45 13.86 -24.76
N VAL A 160 -0.81 14.80 -24.06
CA VAL A 160 -1.01 16.23 -24.27
C VAL A 160 -0.53 16.62 -25.67
N VAL A 161 -1.39 17.28 -26.43
CA VAL A 161 -1.08 17.77 -27.78
C VAL A 161 -1.30 19.28 -27.93
N ASP A 162 -0.56 19.89 -28.85
CA ASP A 162 -0.73 21.29 -29.23
C ASP A 162 -1.98 21.49 -30.10
N GLU A 163 -2.18 22.70 -30.63
CA GLU A 163 -3.35 22.97 -31.47
C GLU A 163 -3.32 22.21 -32.79
N GLU A 164 -2.12 21.87 -33.27
CA GLU A 164 -1.84 21.12 -34.49
C GLU A 164 -1.86 19.60 -34.29
N GLY A 165 -2.01 19.11 -33.05
CA GLY A 165 -2.07 17.69 -32.72
C GLY A 165 -0.70 17.02 -32.52
N ASN A 166 0.37 17.80 -32.40
CA ASN A 166 1.69 17.26 -32.04
C ASN A 166 1.77 17.07 -30.53
N LYS A 167 2.41 15.98 -30.12
CA LYS A 167 2.70 15.72 -28.70
C LYS A 167 3.54 16.86 -28.12
N VAL A 168 3.07 17.44 -27.03
CA VAL A 168 3.81 18.44 -26.25
C VAL A 168 4.40 17.74 -25.05
N GLU A 169 5.67 18.00 -24.75
CA GLU A 169 6.23 17.62 -23.45
C GLU A 169 5.47 18.42 -22.38
N GLU A 170 4.86 17.73 -21.42
CA GLU A 170 4.22 18.38 -20.28
C GLU A 170 5.26 19.31 -19.61
N GLU A 171 5.01 20.63 -19.61
CA GLU A 171 5.77 21.54 -18.76
C GLU A 171 5.66 21.04 -17.31
N GLU A 172 6.76 21.02 -16.56
CA GLU A 172 6.72 20.64 -15.14
C GLU A 172 5.76 21.57 -14.40
N GLU A 173 4.52 21.10 -14.22
CA GLU A 173 3.52 21.74 -13.38
C GLU A 173 4.16 22.00 -12.01
N PRO A 174 3.97 23.19 -11.42
CA PRO A 174 4.45 23.45 -10.07
C PRO A 174 3.94 22.34 -9.16
N GLU A 175 4.85 21.76 -8.36
CA GLU A 175 4.55 20.56 -7.59
C GLU A 175 3.26 20.72 -6.78
N SER A 176 2.23 19.96 -7.16
CA SER A 176 0.95 19.97 -6.46
C SER A 176 1.16 19.47 -5.03
N GLY A 177 0.35 19.96 -4.08
CA GLY A 177 0.37 19.48 -2.70
C GLY A 177 0.23 17.95 -2.60
N PHE A 178 -0.51 17.35 -3.54
CA PHE A 178 -0.68 15.91 -3.68
C PHE A 178 0.61 15.19 -4.05
N LEU A 179 1.33 15.67 -5.07
CA LEU A 179 2.60 15.08 -5.48
C LEU A 179 3.63 15.17 -4.36
N ARG A 180 3.66 16.30 -3.63
CA ARG A 180 4.51 16.45 -2.45
C ARG A 180 4.16 15.42 -1.37
N MET A 181 2.89 15.29 -1.00
CA MET A 181 2.44 14.28 -0.02
C MET A 181 2.84 12.86 -0.45
N PHE A 182 2.68 12.53 -1.73
CA PHE A 182 3.03 11.22 -2.25
C PHE A 182 4.54 10.95 -2.24
N LYS A 183 5.37 11.96 -2.52
CA LYS A 183 6.82 11.86 -2.34
C LYS A 183 7.21 11.66 -0.86
N GLU A 184 6.56 12.37 0.06
CA GLU A 184 6.78 12.20 1.50
C GLU A 184 6.38 10.79 1.97
N LEU A 185 5.20 10.30 1.59
CA LEU A 185 4.74 8.94 1.88
C LEU A 185 5.66 7.88 1.28
N SER A 186 6.13 8.08 0.05
CA SER A 186 7.09 7.18 -0.60
C SER A 186 8.38 7.10 0.21
N THR A 187 8.93 8.26 0.61
CA THR A 187 10.14 8.32 1.44
C THR A 187 9.95 7.60 2.78
N LEU A 188 8.78 7.74 3.42
CA LEU A 188 8.48 7.11 4.71
C LEU A 188 8.12 5.62 4.62
N SER A 189 7.87 5.10 3.42
CA SER A 189 7.42 3.72 3.19
C SER A 189 8.40 2.86 2.39
N GLY A 190 9.62 3.36 2.15
CA GLY A 190 10.60 2.66 1.31
C GLY A 190 10.14 2.58 -0.14
N ASP A 191 9.64 3.70 -0.66
CA ASP A 191 9.00 3.83 -1.97
C ASP A 191 7.81 2.86 -2.16
N GLY A 192 7.10 2.60 -1.06
CA GLY A 192 5.98 1.67 -0.98
C GLY A 192 6.37 0.21 -0.75
N ILE A 193 7.63 -0.19 -0.91
CA ILE A 193 8.10 -1.57 -0.71
C ILE A 193 8.50 -1.78 0.75
N ALA A 194 7.53 -2.18 1.58
CA ALA A 194 7.74 -2.43 3.00
C ALA A 194 8.55 -3.69 3.32
N GLY A 195 8.71 -4.61 2.36
CA GLY A 195 9.58 -5.77 2.54
C GLY A 195 9.61 -6.72 1.35
N VAL A 196 10.76 -7.38 1.17
CA VAL A 196 10.95 -8.44 0.17
C VAL A 196 11.68 -9.61 0.81
N ASP A 197 11.20 -10.83 0.58
CA ASP A 197 11.75 -12.04 1.20
C ASP A 197 11.64 -13.26 0.26
N ILE A 198 12.41 -14.30 0.56
CA ILE A 198 12.33 -15.63 -0.07
C ILE A 198 11.94 -16.64 1.01
N LEU A 199 10.65 -16.95 1.06
CA LEU A 199 10.07 -17.87 2.03
C LEU A 199 10.45 -19.33 1.71
N THR A 200 10.22 -20.21 2.69
CA THR A 200 10.42 -21.65 2.53
C THR A 200 9.64 -22.18 1.32
N GLY A 201 10.24 -23.07 0.54
CA GLY A 201 9.69 -23.55 -0.72
C GLY A 201 10.08 -22.69 -1.94
N ASN A 202 11.10 -21.81 -1.81
CA ASN A 202 11.51 -20.89 -2.86
C ASN A 202 10.35 -20.00 -3.31
N VAL A 203 9.59 -19.48 -2.35
CA VAL A 203 8.42 -18.63 -2.60
C VAL A 203 8.81 -17.18 -2.36
N GLY A 204 8.77 -16.36 -3.40
CA GLY A 204 8.99 -14.92 -3.27
C GLY A 204 7.85 -14.27 -2.51
N TYR A 205 8.17 -13.25 -1.73
CA TYR A 205 7.18 -12.43 -1.04
C TYR A 205 7.57 -10.96 -1.19
N ILE A 206 6.64 -10.14 -1.66
CA ILE A 206 6.75 -8.68 -1.72
C ILE A 206 5.60 -8.10 -0.91
N LYS A 207 5.88 -7.25 0.07
CA LYS A 207 4.88 -6.43 0.76
C LYS A 207 4.93 -5.01 0.21
N LEU A 208 3.81 -4.57 -0.36
CA LEU A 208 3.66 -3.23 -0.92
C LEU A 208 2.56 -2.50 -0.14
N THR A 209 2.90 -1.36 0.47
CA THR A 209 1.98 -0.57 1.32
C THR A 209 1.51 0.72 0.67
N PHE A 210 2.10 1.11 -0.46
CA PHE A 210 1.77 2.33 -1.18
C PHE A 210 2.20 2.24 -2.64
N PHE A 211 1.48 2.90 -3.54
CA PHE A 211 1.91 3.15 -4.92
C PHE A 211 2.50 4.56 -5.02
N GLY A 212 3.82 4.66 -4.92
CA GLY A 212 4.53 5.94 -5.00
C GLY A 212 4.59 6.53 -6.41
N PRO A 213 5.08 7.77 -6.54
CA PRO A 213 5.34 8.40 -7.84
C PRO A 213 6.24 7.53 -8.71
N GLU A 214 5.97 7.53 -10.02
CA GLU A 214 6.54 6.60 -10.99
C GLU A 214 8.08 6.48 -10.91
N ALA A 215 8.80 7.59 -10.93
CA ALA A 215 10.27 7.59 -10.99
C ALA A 215 10.94 6.91 -9.78
N GLN A 216 10.37 7.05 -8.58
CA GLN A 216 10.85 6.41 -7.36
C GLN A 216 10.40 4.94 -7.30
N ALA A 217 9.12 4.70 -7.61
CA ALA A 217 8.52 3.37 -7.58
C ALA A 217 9.24 2.40 -8.54
N GLN A 218 9.59 2.83 -9.76
CA GLN A 218 10.28 2.00 -10.75
C GLN A 218 11.60 1.41 -10.24
N LYS A 219 12.42 2.20 -9.54
CA LYS A 219 13.71 1.72 -9.01
C LYS A 219 13.51 0.74 -7.86
N ALA A 220 12.57 1.01 -6.97
CA ALA A 220 12.25 0.11 -5.86
C ALA A 220 11.69 -1.23 -6.37
N LEU A 221 10.81 -1.17 -7.38
CA LEU A 221 10.27 -2.34 -8.07
C LEU A 221 11.37 -3.14 -8.77
N GLN A 222 12.30 -2.48 -9.47
CA GLN A 222 13.45 -3.16 -10.09
C GLN A 222 14.22 -4.01 -9.09
N HIS A 223 14.53 -3.47 -7.92
CA HIS A 223 15.27 -4.20 -6.88
C HIS A 223 14.45 -5.37 -6.33
N ALA A 224 13.18 -5.14 -6.00
CA ALA A 224 12.29 -6.19 -5.49
C ALA A 224 12.14 -7.34 -6.49
N MET A 225 11.86 -7.01 -7.75
CA MET A 225 11.69 -7.98 -8.84
C MET A 225 12.99 -8.72 -9.15
N THR A 226 14.14 -8.04 -9.08
CA THR A 226 15.45 -8.68 -9.24
C THR A 226 15.70 -9.74 -8.17
N LEU A 227 15.29 -9.50 -6.91
CA LEU A 227 15.45 -10.47 -5.83
C LEU A 227 14.56 -11.71 -6.04
N VAL A 228 13.30 -11.51 -6.43
CA VAL A 228 12.33 -12.61 -6.53
C VAL A 228 12.34 -13.33 -7.89
N LYS A 229 13.07 -12.85 -8.90
CA LYS A 229 13.01 -13.37 -10.29
C LYS A 229 13.19 -14.88 -10.46
N ASN A 230 13.90 -15.55 -9.55
CA ASN A 230 14.21 -16.99 -9.62
C ASN A 230 13.37 -17.85 -8.65
N THR A 231 12.37 -17.26 -7.99
CA THR A 231 11.46 -17.99 -7.10
C THR A 231 10.55 -18.92 -7.88
N ALA A 232 10.04 -19.97 -7.27
CA ALA A 232 9.15 -20.94 -7.92
C ALA A 232 7.67 -20.49 -7.89
N ALA A 233 7.33 -19.61 -6.95
CA ALA A 233 6.03 -18.95 -6.81
C ALA A 233 6.23 -17.56 -6.20
N LEU A 234 5.27 -16.65 -6.36
CA LEU A 234 5.35 -15.31 -5.80
C LEU A 234 4.05 -14.93 -5.06
N ILE A 235 4.21 -14.28 -3.93
CA ILE A 235 3.13 -13.67 -3.15
C ILE A 235 3.35 -12.16 -3.13
N ILE A 236 2.33 -11.38 -3.48
CA ILE A 236 2.33 -9.92 -3.44
C ILE A 236 1.29 -9.50 -2.41
N ASP A 237 1.70 -8.83 -1.36
CA ASP A 237 0.86 -8.47 -0.23
C ASP A 237 0.49 -6.99 -0.28
N VAL A 238 -0.77 -6.72 -0.60
CA VAL A 238 -1.36 -5.36 -0.68
C VAL A 238 -2.50 -5.18 0.33
N ARG A 239 -2.58 -6.04 1.36
CA ARG A 239 -3.64 -5.99 2.37
C ARG A 239 -3.72 -4.63 3.07
N ASP A 240 -2.57 -4.03 3.36
CA ASP A 240 -2.45 -2.73 4.04
C ASP A 240 -2.19 -1.56 3.07
N ASN A 241 -2.49 -1.73 1.78
CA ASN A 241 -2.19 -0.74 0.73
C ASN A 241 -3.44 0.06 0.35
N THR A 242 -3.45 1.34 0.70
CA THR A 242 -4.59 2.24 0.44
C THR A 242 -4.51 2.93 -0.93
N GLY A 243 -3.61 2.49 -1.81
CA GLY A 243 -3.44 2.99 -3.16
C GLY A 243 -2.26 3.94 -3.28
N GLY A 244 -2.43 5.02 -4.04
CA GLY A 244 -1.38 5.96 -4.41
C GLY A 244 -1.53 6.38 -5.87
N ASP A 245 -0.40 6.66 -6.52
CA ASP A 245 -0.33 7.20 -7.87
C ASP A 245 -0.83 6.19 -8.92
N SER A 246 0.03 5.28 -9.37
CA SER A 246 -0.31 4.32 -10.42
C SER A 246 0.20 2.91 -10.13
N SER A 247 -0.64 1.92 -10.39
CA SER A 247 -0.29 0.51 -10.33
C SER A 247 0.14 -0.11 -11.67
N THR A 248 0.08 0.66 -12.76
CA THR A 248 0.37 0.17 -14.13
C THR A 248 1.78 -0.41 -14.24
N GLU A 249 2.77 0.23 -13.61
CA GLU A 249 4.16 -0.25 -13.64
C GLU A 249 4.30 -1.64 -13.03
N LEU A 250 3.70 -1.87 -11.86
CA LEU A 250 3.75 -3.18 -11.19
C LEU A 250 3.04 -4.26 -12.01
N ILE A 251 1.88 -3.97 -12.60
CA ILE A 251 1.15 -4.92 -13.48
C ILE A 251 2.04 -5.34 -14.65
N SER A 252 2.81 -4.40 -15.19
CA SER A 252 3.70 -4.63 -16.33
C SER A 252 4.73 -5.72 -16.03
N TYR A 253 5.25 -5.84 -14.80
CA TYR A 253 6.16 -6.94 -14.45
C TYR A 253 5.57 -8.36 -14.62
N PHE A 254 4.25 -8.50 -14.79
CA PHE A 254 3.56 -9.79 -14.92
C PHE A 254 2.95 -10.03 -16.30
N SER A 255 2.73 -8.98 -17.09
CA SER A 255 2.07 -9.09 -18.40
C SER A 255 3.08 -9.13 -19.56
N ALA A 256 2.56 -9.45 -20.74
CA ALA A 256 3.22 -9.08 -22.00
C ALA A 256 3.30 -7.55 -22.15
N GLU A 257 4.08 -7.10 -23.12
CA GLU A 257 4.29 -5.68 -23.43
C GLU A 257 3.03 -5.05 -24.03
N SER A 258 2.75 -3.79 -23.68
CA SER A 258 1.69 -2.96 -24.30
C SER A 258 0.28 -3.59 -24.30
N VAL A 259 -0.05 -4.37 -23.27
CA VAL A 259 -1.38 -5.00 -23.12
C VAL A 259 -2.38 -3.93 -22.67
N PRO A 260 -3.54 -3.74 -23.34
CA PRO A 260 -4.60 -2.87 -22.85
C PRO A 260 -5.09 -3.32 -21.47
N ILE A 261 -5.01 -2.45 -20.47
CA ILE A 261 -5.38 -2.80 -19.10
C ILE A 261 -6.59 -2.03 -18.58
N LYS A 262 -6.71 -0.73 -18.84
CA LYS A 262 -7.80 0.08 -18.27
C LYS A 262 -8.17 1.23 -19.17
N HIS A 263 -9.43 1.64 -19.10
CA HIS A 263 -9.85 2.97 -19.55
C HIS A 263 -10.23 3.81 -18.34
N ILE A 264 -10.04 5.13 -18.44
CA ILE A 264 -10.56 6.10 -17.48
C ILE A 264 -11.38 7.12 -18.22
N TYR A 265 -12.66 7.24 -17.88
CA TYR A 265 -13.46 8.39 -18.30
C TYR A 265 -13.24 9.53 -17.32
N TRP A 266 -12.85 10.70 -17.80
CA TRP A 266 -12.63 11.92 -17.01
C TRP A 266 -13.77 12.91 -17.24
N ARG A 267 -14.48 13.24 -16.18
CA ARG A 267 -15.64 14.14 -16.22
C ARG A 267 -15.30 15.59 -16.56
N PRO A 268 -14.24 16.23 -16.01
CA PRO A 268 -13.97 17.64 -16.28
C PRO A 268 -13.66 17.92 -17.75
N THR A 269 -12.92 17.02 -18.40
CA THR A 269 -12.51 17.14 -19.80
C THR A 269 -13.38 16.33 -20.77
N ASN A 270 -14.36 15.60 -20.26
CA ASN A 270 -15.25 14.72 -21.03
C ASN A 270 -14.49 13.77 -21.99
N ARG A 271 -13.40 13.17 -21.52
CA ARG A 271 -12.53 12.32 -22.35
C ARG A 271 -12.45 10.90 -21.82
N LEU A 272 -12.22 9.94 -22.73
CA LEU A 272 -11.91 8.55 -22.39
C LEU A 272 -10.42 8.32 -22.65
N GLN A 273 -9.63 8.20 -21.59
CA GLN A 273 -8.21 7.87 -21.68
C GLN A 273 -8.02 6.35 -21.65
N LYS A 274 -7.14 5.83 -22.51
CA LYS A 274 -6.86 4.39 -22.61
C LYS A 274 -5.44 4.11 -22.14
N PHE A 275 -5.28 3.09 -21.32
CA PHE A 275 -3.99 2.73 -20.73
C PHE A 275 -3.60 1.31 -21.12
N LYS A 276 -2.31 1.14 -21.37
CA LYS A 276 -1.66 -0.14 -21.63
C LYS A 276 -0.58 -0.39 -20.58
N THR A 277 -0.14 -1.64 -20.43
CA THR A 277 1.08 -1.94 -19.68
C THR A 277 2.30 -1.33 -20.36
N CYS A 278 3.33 -1.02 -19.59
CA CYS A 278 4.59 -0.46 -20.08
C CYS A 278 5.24 -1.46 -21.05
N ALA A 279 5.72 -0.95 -22.19
CA ALA A 279 6.49 -1.75 -23.15
C ALA A 279 7.81 -2.21 -22.52
N GLU A 280 8.48 -1.32 -21.79
CA GLU A 280 9.69 -1.62 -21.03
C GLU A 280 9.43 -1.43 -19.53
N VAL A 281 10.10 -2.23 -18.71
CA VAL A 281 10.14 -2.08 -17.25
C VAL A 281 11.58 -2.19 -16.77
N LEU A 282 11.91 -1.57 -15.64
CA LEU A 282 13.27 -1.67 -15.10
C LEU A 282 13.51 -3.06 -14.48
N GLY A 283 14.40 -3.85 -15.06
CA GLY A 283 14.73 -5.18 -14.54
C GLY A 283 13.81 -6.30 -15.04
N PRO A 284 13.79 -7.46 -14.37
CA PRO A 284 13.18 -8.67 -14.95
C PRO A 284 11.67 -8.76 -14.73
N ARG A 285 10.90 -9.00 -15.79
CA ARG A 285 9.50 -9.47 -15.70
C ARG A 285 9.46 -10.88 -15.10
N TYR A 286 8.45 -11.18 -14.28
CA TYR A 286 8.42 -12.41 -13.47
C TYR A 286 8.20 -13.67 -14.33
N ASN A 287 7.21 -13.70 -15.20
CA ASN A 287 6.95 -14.87 -16.06
C ASN A 287 7.35 -14.63 -17.52
N ASP A 288 8.36 -13.79 -17.72
CA ASP A 288 8.77 -13.36 -19.05
C ASP A 288 9.10 -14.51 -19.98
N ASN A 289 8.55 -14.46 -21.20
CA ASN A 289 8.76 -15.45 -22.25
C ASN A 289 8.50 -16.91 -21.83
N LYS A 290 7.76 -17.15 -20.73
CA LYS A 290 7.37 -18.49 -20.30
C LYS A 290 6.08 -18.89 -21.01
N PRO A 291 6.02 -20.09 -21.63
CA PRO A 291 4.75 -20.60 -22.12
C PRO A 291 3.79 -20.79 -20.95
N GLU A 292 2.49 -20.74 -21.22
CA GLU A 292 1.41 -20.85 -20.24
C GLU A 292 1.61 -22.06 -19.29
N SER A 293 1.98 -23.22 -19.85
CA SER A 293 2.24 -24.46 -19.09
C SER A 293 3.45 -24.41 -18.14
N LYS A 294 4.25 -23.34 -18.19
CA LYS A 294 5.44 -23.13 -17.33
C LYS A 294 5.37 -21.82 -16.56
N GLN A 295 4.24 -21.13 -16.57
CA GLN A 295 4.07 -19.93 -15.75
C GLN A 295 4.11 -20.31 -14.27
N ARG A 296 4.84 -19.51 -13.50
CA ARG A 296 4.93 -19.68 -12.05
C ARG A 296 3.74 -19.00 -11.39
N PRO A 297 3.12 -19.61 -10.37
CA PRO A 297 1.94 -19.05 -9.74
C PRO A 297 2.26 -17.74 -9.03
N VAL A 298 1.35 -16.77 -9.18
CA VAL A 298 1.36 -15.50 -8.45
C VAL A 298 0.07 -15.42 -7.62
N TYR A 299 0.22 -15.10 -6.35
CA TYR A 299 -0.89 -14.84 -5.44
C TYR A 299 -0.85 -13.40 -4.95
N VAL A 300 -2.00 -12.74 -4.90
CA VAL A 300 -2.13 -11.38 -4.37
C VAL A 300 -2.95 -11.43 -3.09
N LEU A 301 -2.37 -10.97 -1.97
CA LEU A 301 -3.07 -10.90 -0.69
C LEU A 301 -3.87 -9.61 -0.62
N ILE A 302 -5.16 -9.73 -0.34
CA ILE A 302 -6.10 -8.61 -0.30
C ILE A 302 -6.88 -8.59 1.01
N GLY A 303 -7.33 -7.41 1.40
CA GLY A 303 -8.12 -7.22 2.62
C GLY A 303 -9.03 -6.01 2.51
N PRO A 304 -9.83 -5.75 3.55
CA PRO A 304 -10.77 -4.63 3.57
C PRO A 304 -10.07 -3.27 3.45
N GLU A 305 -8.80 -3.17 3.84
CA GLU A 305 -8.00 -1.94 3.74
C GLU A 305 -7.36 -1.73 2.35
N THR A 306 -7.41 -2.73 1.45
CA THR A 306 -6.93 -2.58 0.07
C THR A 306 -7.84 -1.59 -0.66
N PHE A 307 -7.29 -0.45 -1.12
CA PHE A 307 -8.07 0.66 -1.65
C PHE A 307 -7.45 1.32 -2.90
N SER A 308 -8.27 1.93 -3.76
CA SER A 308 -7.83 2.85 -4.83
C SER A 308 -6.89 2.16 -5.85
N SER A 309 -5.72 2.74 -6.15
CA SER A 309 -4.75 2.16 -7.11
C SER A 309 -4.30 0.73 -6.76
N ALA A 310 -4.39 0.32 -5.49
CA ALA A 310 -4.17 -1.07 -5.09
C ALA A 310 -5.30 -2.00 -5.53
N GLU A 311 -6.55 -1.53 -5.52
CA GLU A 311 -7.67 -2.27 -6.09
C GLU A 311 -7.57 -2.35 -7.62
N ALA A 312 -7.09 -1.29 -8.28
CA ALA A 312 -6.79 -1.34 -9.71
C ALA A 312 -5.76 -2.44 -10.03
N PHE A 313 -4.69 -2.55 -9.22
CA PHE A 313 -3.71 -3.63 -9.33
C PHE A 313 -4.39 -5.01 -9.22
N VAL A 314 -5.18 -5.21 -8.16
CA VAL A 314 -5.88 -6.47 -7.89
C VAL A 314 -6.85 -6.82 -9.02
N PHE A 315 -7.67 -5.86 -9.46
CA PHE A 315 -8.69 -6.04 -10.49
C PHE A 315 -8.06 -6.52 -11.80
N PHE A 316 -7.02 -5.83 -12.29
CA PHE A 316 -6.42 -6.17 -13.58
C PHE A 316 -5.50 -7.40 -13.51
N MET A 317 -4.84 -7.66 -12.38
CA MET A 317 -4.12 -8.93 -12.18
C MET A 317 -5.06 -10.14 -12.22
N ARG A 318 -6.29 -9.99 -11.70
CA ARG A 318 -7.35 -11.01 -11.82
C ARG A 318 -7.93 -11.12 -13.22
N GLU A 319 -8.33 -9.99 -13.82
CA GLU A 319 -9.01 -9.99 -15.13
C GLU A 319 -8.12 -10.56 -16.23
N LEU A 320 -6.82 -10.28 -16.17
CA LEU A 320 -5.83 -10.82 -17.11
C LEU A 320 -5.39 -12.26 -16.76
N GLY A 321 -5.88 -12.85 -15.68
CA GLY A 321 -5.49 -14.19 -15.23
C GLY A 321 -4.03 -14.29 -14.76
N LEU A 322 -3.41 -13.17 -14.39
CA LEU A 322 -1.99 -13.10 -14.01
C LEU A 322 -1.73 -13.54 -12.56
N ALA A 323 -2.75 -13.46 -11.70
CA ALA A 323 -2.66 -13.92 -10.32
C ALA A 323 -4.01 -14.39 -9.76
N LYS A 324 -3.95 -15.19 -8.70
CA LYS A 324 -5.11 -15.51 -7.85
C LYS A 324 -5.12 -14.62 -6.60
N THR A 325 -6.29 -14.12 -6.21
CA THR A 325 -6.40 -13.31 -4.99
C THR A 325 -6.76 -14.16 -3.76
N VAL A 326 -6.17 -13.83 -2.62
CA VAL A 326 -6.35 -14.56 -1.34
C VAL A 326 -6.66 -13.57 -0.24
N GLY A 327 -7.74 -13.77 0.51
CA GLY A 327 -8.12 -12.92 1.64
C GLY A 327 -9.59 -12.50 1.60
N GLN A 328 -9.85 -11.22 1.88
CA GLN A 328 -11.19 -10.64 1.96
C GLN A 328 -11.41 -9.61 0.86
N ASN A 329 -12.68 -9.30 0.57
CA ASN A 329 -13.07 -8.28 -0.40
C ASN A 329 -12.41 -6.92 -0.09
N THR A 330 -12.02 -6.20 -1.14
CA THR A 330 -11.40 -4.87 -1.01
C THR A 330 -12.42 -3.77 -0.70
N SER A 331 -11.94 -2.54 -0.47
CA SER A 331 -12.77 -1.44 0.05
C SER A 331 -13.78 -0.85 -0.95
N GLY A 332 -13.53 -0.90 -2.26
CA GLY A 332 -14.44 -0.38 -3.28
C GLY A 332 -14.26 1.10 -3.62
N GLY A 333 -13.02 1.61 -3.72
CA GLY A 333 -12.72 2.92 -4.30
C GLY A 333 -12.14 2.76 -5.70
N GLY A 334 -12.97 2.90 -6.71
CA GLY A 334 -12.61 2.77 -8.12
C GLY A 334 -12.60 4.08 -8.91
N HIS A 335 -13.08 5.17 -8.31
CA HIS A 335 -13.06 6.49 -8.93
C HIS A 335 -11.76 7.27 -8.63
N PRO A 336 -10.98 7.64 -9.65
CA PRO A 336 -9.91 8.63 -9.48
C PRO A 336 -10.47 9.96 -9.00
N CYS A 337 -9.78 10.57 -8.05
CA CYS A 337 -10.15 11.84 -7.45
C CYS A 337 -9.11 12.93 -7.71
N ASN A 338 -9.54 14.18 -7.58
CA ASN A 338 -8.67 15.35 -7.55
C ASN A 338 -9.02 16.24 -6.36
N PHE A 339 -8.09 17.09 -5.94
CA PHE A 339 -8.27 17.99 -4.81
C PHE A 339 -8.60 19.40 -5.28
N TYR A 340 -9.56 20.02 -4.61
CA TYR A 340 -10.04 21.36 -4.92
C TYR A 340 -10.06 22.22 -3.67
N ARG A 341 -9.46 23.41 -3.74
CA ARG A 341 -9.45 24.33 -2.59
C ARG A 341 -10.83 24.97 -2.42
N LEU A 342 -11.30 25.13 -1.19
CA LEU A 342 -12.68 25.52 -0.90
C LEU A 342 -12.83 27.01 -0.56
N GLY A 343 -12.19 27.90 -1.32
CA GLY A 343 -12.31 29.36 -1.11
C GLY A 343 -11.72 29.87 0.22
N HIS A 344 -11.19 28.96 1.04
CA HIS A 344 -10.43 29.20 2.27
C HIS A 344 -9.15 28.36 2.18
N ASP A 345 -8.02 28.92 2.60
CA ASP A 345 -6.70 28.31 2.40
C ASP A 345 -6.47 27.05 3.25
N SER A 346 -7.08 26.97 4.42
CA SER A 346 -7.05 25.77 5.28
C SER A 346 -8.00 24.63 4.86
N PHE A 347 -8.73 24.73 3.75
CA PHE A 347 -9.70 23.68 3.34
C PHE A 347 -9.53 23.25 1.88
N GLN A 348 -9.52 21.94 1.68
CA GLN A 348 -9.64 21.34 0.35
C GLN A 348 -10.63 20.17 0.36
N ALA A 349 -11.20 19.84 -0.79
CA ALA A 349 -12.03 18.66 -0.99
C ALA A 349 -11.42 17.71 -1.99
N SER A 350 -11.41 16.42 -1.65
CA SER A 350 -11.22 15.34 -2.62
C SER A 350 -12.54 15.09 -3.33
N ILE A 351 -12.55 15.22 -4.66
CA ILE A 351 -13.71 15.03 -5.52
C ILE A 351 -13.38 13.97 -6.56
N SER A 352 -14.22 12.93 -6.67
CA SER A 352 -14.09 11.89 -7.69
C SER A 352 -14.43 12.43 -9.08
N ILE A 353 -13.42 12.55 -9.93
CA ILE A 353 -13.51 13.16 -11.26
C ILE A 353 -13.45 12.16 -12.41
N GLY A 354 -13.18 10.89 -12.09
CA GLY A 354 -12.98 9.86 -13.09
C GLY A 354 -13.72 8.56 -12.77
N ARG A 355 -13.86 7.72 -13.79
CA ARG A 355 -14.31 6.34 -13.65
C ARG A 355 -13.32 5.40 -14.32
N THR A 356 -12.69 4.54 -13.52
CA THR A 356 -11.84 3.46 -14.04
C THR A 356 -12.73 2.29 -14.49
N MET A 357 -12.45 1.75 -15.66
CA MET A 357 -13.19 0.63 -16.22
C MET A 357 -12.31 -0.35 -16.99
N SER A 358 -12.73 -1.60 -17.00
CA SER A 358 -12.18 -2.65 -17.85
C SER A 358 -12.40 -2.32 -19.33
N PRO A 359 -11.36 -2.49 -20.18
CA PRO A 359 -11.53 -2.36 -21.63
C PRO A 359 -12.36 -3.50 -22.22
N VAL A 360 -12.48 -4.63 -21.53
CA VAL A 360 -13.20 -5.83 -21.99
C VAL A 360 -14.66 -5.81 -21.54
N THR A 361 -14.90 -5.55 -20.25
CA THR A 361 -16.24 -5.68 -19.66
C THR A 361 -16.96 -4.33 -19.51
N GLY A 362 -16.23 -3.21 -19.61
CA GLY A 362 -16.75 -1.88 -19.32
C GLY A 362 -17.10 -1.63 -17.84
N LYS A 363 -16.82 -2.60 -16.95
CA LYS A 363 -17.13 -2.53 -15.51
C LYS A 363 -15.94 -2.01 -14.70
N GLY A 364 -16.23 -1.43 -13.54
CA GLY A 364 -15.26 -1.10 -12.50
C GLY A 364 -15.59 -1.80 -11.17
N TRP A 365 -14.92 -1.40 -10.08
CA TRP A 365 -15.09 -1.97 -8.74
C TRP A 365 -15.60 -0.96 -7.69
N GLU A 366 -15.98 0.25 -8.12
CA GLU A 366 -16.51 1.29 -7.24
C GLU A 366 -17.66 0.76 -6.37
N SER A 367 -17.66 1.10 -5.08
CA SER A 367 -18.63 0.70 -4.05
C SER A 367 -18.73 -0.80 -3.74
N VAL A 368 -18.32 -1.69 -4.64
CA VAL A 368 -18.42 -3.15 -4.46
C VAL A 368 -17.09 -3.79 -4.05
N GLY A 369 -15.96 -3.20 -4.44
CA GLY A 369 -14.63 -3.78 -4.28
C GLY A 369 -14.36 -4.96 -5.23
N VAL A 370 -13.21 -5.58 -5.02
CA VAL A 370 -12.71 -6.71 -5.79
C VAL A 370 -12.71 -7.95 -4.89
N PRO A 371 -13.39 -9.04 -5.27
CA PRO A 371 -13.47 -10.23 -4.44
C PRO A 371 -12.18 -11.06 -4.44
N ALA A 372 -12.05 -11.90 -3.42
CA ALA A 372 -10.99 -12.92 -3.35
C ALA A 372 -11.35 -14.14 -4.21
N ASP A 373 -10.39 -14.74 -4.92
CA ASP A 373 -10.58 -16.09 -5.50
C ASP A 373 -10.62 -17.15 -4.42
N ILE A 374 -9.85 -16.91 -3.35
CA ILE A 374 -9.67 -17.81 -2.23
C ILE A 374 -9.95 -17.03 -0.95
N GLU A 375 -11.18 -17.15 -0.46
CA GLU A 375 -11.62 -16.43 0.74
C GLU A 375 -10.96 -16.97 2.01
N CYS A 376 -10.53 -16.06 2.88
CA CYS A 376 -10.12 -16.31 4.28
C CYS A 376 -10.05 -14.97 5.03
N SER A 377 -9.73 -14.97 6.32
CA SER A 377 -9.48 -13.70 7.01
C SER A 377 -8.23 -13.00 6.46
N ALA A 378 -8.14 -11.67 6.62
CA ALA A 378 -6.96 -10.92 6.23
C ALA A 378 -5.71 -11.45 6.95
N GLU A 379 -5.80 -11.83 8.22
CA GLU A 379 -4.71 -12.35 9.04
C GLU A 379 -4.18 -13.70 8.51
N GLU A 380 -5.08 -14.56 8.05
CA GLU A 380 -4.76 -15.91 7.54
C GLU A 380 -4.18 -15.90 6.12
N ALA A 381 -4.47 -14.85 5.33
CA ALA A 381 -4.18 -14.80 3.90
C ALA A 381 -2.73 -15.13 3.55
N LYS A 382 -1.75 -14.61 4.30
CA LYS A 382 -0.33 -14.90 4.07
C LYS A 382 0.01 -16.36 4.29
N ALA A 383 -0.46 -16.95 5.39
CA ALA A 383 -0.21 -18.35 5.70
C ALA A 383 -0.89 -19.27 4.67
N LYS A 384 -2.13 -18.95 4.29
CA LYS A 384 -2.90 -19.70 3.30
C LYS A 384 -2.24 -19.66 1.92
N ALA A 385 -1.86 -18.49 1.43
CA ALA A 385 -1.16 -18.36 0.15
C ALA A 385 0.20 -19.06 0.17
N HIS A 386 0.97 -18.94 1.26
CA HIS A 386 2.25 -19.61 1.39
C HIS A 386 2.11 -21.15 1.36
N LEU A 387 1.10 -21.69 2.05
CA LEU A 387 0.76 -23.10 1.99
C LEU A 387 0.43 -23.56 0.56
N LEU A 388 -0.39 -22.81 -0.16
CA LEU A 388 -0.76 -23.11 -1.55
C LEU A 388 0.47 -23.10 -2.47
N CYS A 389 1.34 -22.09 -2.33
CA CYS A 389 2.60 -22.03 -3.06
C CYS A 389 3.47 -23.25 -2.77
N MET A 390 3.69 -23.60 -1.50
CA MET A 390 4.53 -24.75 -1.13
C MET A 390 3.99 -26.07 -1.70
N LYS A 391 2.68 -26.30 -1.63
CA LYS A 391 2.04 -27.48 -2.22
C LYS A 391 2.20 -27.54 -3.74
N GLN A 392 2.04 -26.41 -4.43
CA GLN A 392 2.25 -26.35 -5.87
C GLN A 392 3.70 -26.64 -6.25
N VAL A 393 4.65 -25.98 -5.58
CA VAL A 393 6.10 -26.20 -5.83
C VAL A 393 6.49 -27.66 -5.57
N GLN A 394 5.93 -28.28 -4.53
CA GLN A 394 6.14 -29.70 -4.26
C GLN A 394 5.62 -30.56 -5.42
N ALA A 395 4.38 -30.34 -5.87
CA ALA A 395 3.78 -31.07 -6.99
C ALA A 395 4.61 -30.93 -8.28
N ASP A 396 5.00 -29.70 -8.63
CA ASP A 396 5.78 -29.41 -9.85
C ASP A 396 7.16 -30.09 -9.86
N ILE A 397 7.77 -30.27 -8.67
CA ILE A 397 9.03 -30.99 -8.56
C ILE A 397 8.78 -32.50 -8.69
N LEU A 398 7.76 -33.02 -8.00
CA LEU A 398 7.45 -34.45 -8.01
C LEU A 398 7.04 -34.95 -9.40
N GLU A 399 6.38 -34.12 -10.21
CA GLU A 399 6.02 -34.43 -11.60
C GLU A 399 7.24 -34.78 -12.47
N LYS A 400 8.44 -34.33 -12.10
CA LYS A 400 9.68 -34.63 -12.83
C LYS A 400 10.18 -36.06 -12.65
N GLY A 401 9.60 -36.83 -11.72
CA GLY A 401 9.94 -38.24 -11.47
C GLY A 401 11.44 -38.46 -11.29
N ASP A 402 12.03 -39.31 -12.12
CA ASP A 402 13.45 -39.66 -12.05
C ASP A 402 14.40 -38.50 -12.39
N SER A 403 13.90 -37.40 -12.97
CA SER A 403 14.69 -36.22 -13.35
C SER A 403 14.89 -35.20 -12.22
N ILE A 404 14.45 -35.51 -11.00
CA ILE A 404 14.60 -34.62 -9.83
C ILE A 404 16.09 -34.50 -9.43
N SER A 405 16.61 -33.28 -9.49
CA SER A 405 18.00 -32.96 -9.12
C SER A 405 18.24 -33.00 -7.61
N GLN A 406 19.50 -33.10 -7.18
CA GLN A 406 19.86 -33.05 -5.76
C GLN A 406 19.40 -31.75 -5.07
N ALA A 407 19.49 -30.62 -5.76
CA ALA A 407 19.02 -29.34 -5.24
C ALA A 407 17.49 -29.33 -5.02
N GLN A 408 16.74 -29.95 -5.94
CA GLN A 408 15.29 -30.10 -5.81
C GLN A 408 14.92 -31.04 -4.66
N ARG A 409 15.66 -32.14 -4.44
CA ARG A 409 15.46 -33.02 -3.27
C ARG A 409 15.66 -32.28 -1.95
N ILE A 410 16.67 -31.41 -1.86
CA ILE A 410 16.90 -30.58 -0.66
C ILE A 410 15.71 -29.63 -0.43
N LEU A 411 15.20 -29.02 -1.50
CA LEU A 411 14.04 -28.12 -1.41
C LEU A 411 12.77 -28.89 -0.97
N LEU A 412 12.51 -30.06 -1.56
CA LEU A 412 11.39 -30.93 -1.17
C LEU A 412 11.43 -31.28 0.32
N ASN A 413 12.58 -31.73 0.83
CA ASN A 413 12.72 -32.05 2.26
C ASN A 413 12.42 -30.86 3.17
N ARG A 414 12.77 -29.63 2.76
CA ARG A 414 12.45 -28.41 3.52
C ARG A 414 10.95 -28.12 3.49
N ILE A 415 10.31 -28.28 2.32
CA ILE A 415 8.87 -28.10 2.17
C ILE A 415 8.14 -29.12 3.05
N GLU A 416 8.45 -30.41 2.93
CA GLU A 416 7.82 -31.49 3.70
C GLU A 416 7.95 -31.27 5.21
N LYS A 417 9.14 -30.88 5.68
CA LYS A 417 9.33 -30.57 7.10
C LYS A 417 8.41 -29.44 7.58
N THR A 418 8.27 -28.39 6.78
CA THR A 418 7.41 -27.24 7.13
C THR A 418 5.93 -27.60 7.05
N LEU A 419 5.50 -28.34 6.03
CA LEU A 419 4.12 -28.81 5.90
C LEU A 419 3.72 -29.71 7.08
N SER A 420 4.56 -30.68 7.44
CA SER A 420 4.32 -31.55 8.60
C SER A 420 4.23 -30.76 9.92
N ALA A 421 5.05 -29.71 10.08
CA ALA A 421 4.97 -28.85 11.26
C ALA A 421 3.67 -28.05 11.32
N LEU A 422 3.18 -27.55 10.18
CA LEU A 422 1.90 -26.85 10.08
C LEU A 422 0.72 -27.79 10.37
N GLU A 423 0.75 -29.01 9.85
CA GLU A 423 -0.29 -30.03 10.10
C GLU A 423 -0.31 -30.48 11.58
N ALA A 424 0.86 -30.64 12.20
CA ALA A 424 0.95 -30.95 13.63
C ALA A 424 0.36 -29.83 14.50
N ASN A 425 0.62 -28.57 14.15
CA ASN A 425 0.05 -27.41 14.84
C ASN A 425 -1.46 -27.30 14.64
N ALA A 426 -1.98 -27.60 13.44
CA ALA A 426 -3.42 -27.60 13.17
C ALA A 426 -4.16 -28.76 13.85
N SER A 427 -3.48 -29.88 14.12
CA SER A 427 -4.03 -31.07 14.77
C SER A 427 -3.96 -31.01 16.30
N ALA A 428 -3.18 -30.08 16.87
CA ALA A 428 -3.19 -29.82 18.29
C ALA A 428 -4.54 -29.22 18.69
N LYS A 429 -5.30 -29.92 19.55
CA LYS A 429 -6.53 -29.36 20.12
C LYS A 429 -6.21 -28.01 20.77
N PRO A 430 -7.05 -26.98 20.61
CA PRO A 430 -6.95 -25.80 21.47
C PRO A 430 -7.07 -26.28 22.91
N GLU A 431 -6.10 -25.96 23.76
CA GLU A 431 -6.21 -26.24 25.19
C GLU A 431 -7.51 -25.60 25.70
N GLU A 432 -8.35 -26.40 26.39
CA GLU A 432 -9.49 -25.87 27.12
C GLU A 432 -8.98 -24.77 28.05
N PRO A 433 -9.58 -23.56 28.06
CA PRO A 433 -9.17 -22.53 28.99
C PRO A 433 -9.34 -23.08 30.40
N ALA A 434 -8.22 -23.17 31.13
CA ALA A 434 -8.19 -23.65 32.50
C ALA A 434 -9.24 -22.90 33.34
N ALA A 435 -10.01 -23.67 34.11
CA ALA A 435 -11.04 -23.15 35.01
C ALA A 435 -10.53 -21.94 35.80
N VAL A 436 -11.35 -20.89 35.84
CA VAL A 436 -11.07 -19.61 36.49
C VAL A 436 -10.67 -19.83 37.95
N ALA A 437 -9.37 -19.75 38.22
CA ALA A 437 -8.85 -19.68 39.58
C ALA A 437 -9.00 -18.24 40.10
N GLU A 438 -9.44 -18.15 41.36
CA GLU A 438 -9.82 -16.95 42.10
C GLU A 438 -8.86 -15.75 41.95
N GLU A 439 -9.44 -14.56 41.89
CA GLU A 439 -8.77 -13.27 41.82
C GLU A 439 -7.81 -13.06 43.01
N VAL A 440 -6.52 -12.99 42.73
CA VAL A 440 -5.53 -12.40 43.64
C VAL A 440 -5.41 -10.91 43.29
N PRO A 441 -5.61 -9.97 44.24
CA PRO A 441 -5.58 -8.55 43.95
C PRO A 441 -4.13 -8.09 43.75
N MET A 442 -3.75 -7.76 42.51
CA MET A 442 -2.49 -7.08 42.24
C MET A 442 -2.63 -5.57 42.50
N MET A 443 -1.81 -5.09 43.44
CA MET A 443 -1.59 -3.68 43.70
C MET A 443 -0.74 -3.02 42.60
N TYR A 444 -1.08 -1.75 42.33
CA TYR A 444 -0.40 -0.74 41.52
C TYR A 444 -0.52 -0.84 39.98
N GLU A 445 -1.48 -0.09 39.41
CA GLU A 445 -1.52 0.23 37.97
C GLU A 445 -1.27 1.72 37.71
N THR A 446 -0.17 2.01 37.01
CA THR A 446 -0.02 3.23 36.20
C THR A 446 -0.72 3.02 34.86
N ARG A 447 -1.89 3.62 34.67
CA ARG A 447 -2.61 3.62 33.38
C ARG A 447 -1.81 4.41 32.33
N LEU A 448 -1.31 3.74 31.29
CA LEU A 448 -0.85 4.41 30.07
C LEU A 448 -2.08 4.77 29.20
N PRO A 449 -2.35 6.05 28.90
CA PRO A 449 -3.48 6.46 28.08
C PRO A 449 -3.42 5.87 26.66
N GLY A 450 -4.53 5.26 26.21
CA GLY A 450 -4.72 4.74 24.85
C GLY A 450 -4.26 3.31 24.59
N ILE A 451 -3.95 2.54 25.64
CA ILE A 451 -3.67 1.10 25.57
C ILE A 451 -4.80 0.36 26.27
N HIS A 452 -5.47 -0.54 25.55
CA HIS A 452 -6.51 -1.40 26.10
C HIS A 452 -5.94 -2.80 26.28
N ARG A 453 -6.30 -3.47 27.38
CA ARG A 453 -5.99 -4.89 27.58
C ARG A 453 -7.16 -5.70 27.07
N LEU A 454 -6.93 -6.44 25.98
CA LEU A 454 -7.90 -7.44 25.53
C LEU A 454 -7.50 -8.78 26.11
N ARG A 455 -8.48 -9.46 26.69
CA ARG A 455 -8.33 -10.83 27.15
C ARG A 455 -8.87 -11.74 26.06
N ASN A 456 -7.97 -12.50 25.45
CA ASN A 456 -8.34 -13.50 24.46
C ASN A 456 -9.10 -14.64 25.12
N ALA A 457 -9.78 -15.46 24.30
CA ALA A 457 -10.54 -16.62 24.77
C ALA A 457 -9.68 -17.67 25.48
N ASP A 458 -8.37 -17.70 25.20
CA ASP A 458 -7.35 -18.55 25.87
C ASP A 458 -6.82 -17.94 27.19
N GLY A 459 -7.37 -16.81 27.64
CA GLY A 459 -6.97 -16.13 28.86
C GLY A 459 -5.71 -15.27 28.73
N THR A 460 -5.05 -15.24 27.56
CA THR A 460 -3.90 -14.37 27.32
C THR A 460 -4.35 -12.90 27.29
N ILE A 461 -3.58 -12.05 27.96
CA ILE A 461 -3.84 -10.61 28.01
C ILE A 461 -2.88 -9.93 27.05
N VAL A 462 -3.41 -9.41 25.95
CA VAL A 462 -2.65 -8.62 24.99
C VAL A 462 -2.90 -7.14 25.21
N ASN A 463 -1.82 -6.36 25.24
CA ASN A 463 -1.93 -4.91 25.21
C ASN A 463 -2.15 -4.53 23.76
N VAL A 464 -3.35 -4.05 23.42
CA VAL A 464 -3.64 -3.49 22.10
C VAL A 464 -3.63 -1.99 22.17
N LYS A 465 -3.01 -1.40 21.15
CA LYS A 465 -3.10 0.02 20.89
C LYS A 465 -4.06 0.23 19.74
N ARG A 466 -5.14 0.97 20.01
CA ARG A 466 -6.00 1.49 18.95
C ARG A 466 -5.19 2.51 18.15
N VAL A 467 -4.98 2.22 16.88
CA VAL A 467 -4.31 3.10 15.93
C VAL A 467 -5.37 3.57 14.95
N GLU A 468 -5.81 4.79 15.17
CA GLU A 468 -6.63 5.52 14.21
C GLU A 468 -5.67 6.18 13.21
N ARG A 469 -5.86 5.90 11.93
CA ARG A 469 -5.20 6.57 10.82
C ARG A 469 -6.28 7.28 10.02
N THR A 470 -6.03 8.53 9.67
CA THR A 470 -6.90 9.24 8.74
C THR A 470 -6.17 9.35 7.42
N PHE A 471 -6.78 8.85 6.35
CA PHE A 471 -6.30 9.05 4.99
C PHE A 471 -7.50 9.54 4.17
N LEU A 472 -7.36 10.70 3.50
CA LEU A 472 -8.47 11.36 2.78
C LEU A 472 -9.69 11.69 3.64
N GLY A 473 -9.47 12.07 4.91
CA GLY A 473 -10.57 12.29 5.87
C GLY A 473 -11.32 11.02 6.31
N ILE A 474 -10.91 9.83 5.84
CA ILE A 474 -11.48 8.53 6.24
C ILE A 474 -10.71 8.01 7.45
N LYS A 475 -11.41 7.78 8.56
CA LYS A 475 -10.84 7.18 9.78
C LYS A 475 -10.75 5.66 9.62
N PHE A 476 -9.54 5.15 9.46
CA PHE A 476 -9.20 3.73 9.52
C PHE A 476 -8.80 3.40 10.96
N VAL A 477 -9.54 2.50 11.59
CA VAL A 477 -9.30 2.09 12.99
C VAL A 477 -8.70 0.70 12.98
N THR A 478 -7.44 0.58 13.36
CA THR A 478 -6.75 -0.71 13.49
C THR A 478 -6.36 -0.96 14.94
N GLU A 479 -6.54 -2.19 15.40
CA GLU A 479 -6.05 -2.61 16.72
C GLU A 479 -4.70 -3.29 16.53
N LYS A 480 -3.63 -2.64 16.99
CA LYS A 480 -2.28 -3.20 16.91
C LYS A 480 -1.94 -3.90 18.22
N VAL A 481 -1.71 -5.21 18.16
CA VAL A 481 -1.14 -5.97 19.27
C VAL A 481 0.28 -5.46 19.55
N LEU A 482 0.53 -5.04 20.77
CA LEU A 482 1.86 -4.68 21.25
C LEU A 482 2.51 -5.94 21.81
N HIS A 483 3.62 -6.38 21.18
CA HIS A 483 4.44 -7.49 21.66
C HIS A 483 5.38 -7.06 22.79
#